data_AF-A0A925NIE3-F1
#
_entry.id   AF-A0A925NIE3-F1
#
_cell.length_a   1.000
_cell.length_b   1.000
_cell.length_c   1.000
_cell.angle_alpha   90.00
_cell.angle_beta   90.00
_cell.angle_gamma   90.00
#
_symmetry.space_group_name_H-M   'P 1'
#
loop_
_entity.id
_entity.type
_entity.pdbx_description
1 polymer ?
#
loop_
_entity_poly.entity_id
_entity_poly.type
_entity_poly.pdbx_seq_one_letter_code
_entity_poly.pdbx_strand_id
1 'polypeptide(L)'
;MAGWALQHLGHFSVERGAHDLEAKNYAIDVIKKASDVLVIFPEGEIFYLNEVVQNLHTGAVELCMQAIVEKRKTDPHFTAYLVPMGIKYHYPKPIDSILKTRISKMESVLGIAHSEKTFPERLKEIQKTLLTREQSAHEISLSETDLYEEIVATESAILTKIEAKHQELKVTPAAIIDQSWQLSAEIRDNRPDSTSGVSQEEIAEDLRALKEVAHLSSWRPQYYENSASQDRLAEALMKMERELYDIKRPEALARRDVYVKFAKPIDLSSVLDQYKEDPRTVRHSVTKDLQSQIQTLVDRMVEECNHKKE
;
A
#
# COMPACT_ATOMS: atom_id res chain seq x y z
N MET A 1 -2.98 -20.27 -15.27
CA MET A 1 -4.32 -19.77 -15.69
C MET A 1 -4.53 -18.29 -15.35
N ALA A 2 -4.27 -17.84 -14.12
CA ALA A 2 -4.44 -16.42 -13.75
C ALA A 2 -3.60 -15.45 -14.60
N GLY A 3 -2.28 -15.72 -14.77
CA GLY A 3 -1.41 -14.85 -15.58
C GLY A 3 -1.84 -14.73 -17.05
N TRP A 4 -2.24 -15.85 -17.67
CA TRP A 4 -2.79 -15.87 -19.03
C TRP A 4 -4.05 -15.00 -19.13
N ALA A 5 -5.01 -15.17 -18.21
CA ALA A 5 -6.25 -14.38 -18.21
C ALA A 5 -5.96 -12.88 -18.00
N LEU A 6 -5.06 -12.53 -17.07
CA LEU A 6 -4.69 -11.15 -16.77
C LEU A 6 -4.04 -10.46 -17.99
N GLN A 7 -3.14 -11.13 -18.69
CA GLN A 7 -2.53 -10.61 -19.92
C GLN A 7 -3.56 -10.37 -21.02
N HIS A 8 -4.54 -11.26 -21.19
CA HIS A 8 -5.64 -11.07 -22.15
C HIS A 8 -6.60 -9.95 -21.75
N LEU A 9 -6.61 -9.56 -20.47
CA LEU A 9 -7.33 -8.40 -19.96
C LEU A 9 -6.48 -7.12 -19.97
N GLY A 10 -5.28 -7.15 -20.58
CA GLY A 10 -4.41 -5.97 -20.73
C GLY A 10 -3.48 -5.68 -19.54
N HIS A 11 -3.36 -6.59 -18.58
CA HIS A 11 -2.42 -6.44 -17.47
C HIS A 11 -0.99 -6.76 -17.93
N PHE A 12 -0.02 -6.04 -17.39
CA PHE A 12 1.40 -6.31 -17.57
C PHE A 12 2.10 -6.43 -16.21
N SER A 13 3.24 -7.12 -16.19
CA SER A 13 4.01 -7.33 -14.96
C SER A 13 4.74 -6.04 -14.59
N VAL A 14 4.86 -5.80 -13.28
CA VAL A 14 5.64 -4.70 -12.73
C VAL A 14 6.42 -5.24 -11.54
N GLU A 15 7.72 -5.05 -11.52
CA GLU A 15 8.54 -5.33 -10.35
C GLU A 15 8.64 -4.11 -9.43
N ARG A 16 8.30 -4.30 -8.15
CA ARG A 16 8.36 -3.24 -7.13
C ARG A 16 9.78 -3.10 -6.59
N GLY A 17 10.21 -1.86 -6.39
CA GLY A 17 11.54 -1.53 -5.87
C GLY A 17 12.68 -1.65 -6.88
N ALA A 18 12.44 -2.32 -8.02
CA ALA A 18 13.40 -2.47 -9.10
C ALA A 18 13.27 -1.35 -10.15
N HIS A 19 14.32 -1.16 -10.94
CA HIS A 19 14.30 -0.30 -12.12
C HIS A 19 13.64 -1.04 -13.30
N ASP A 20 12.32 -1.25 -13.23
CA ASP A 20 11.55 -1.93 -14.29
C ASP A 20 11.30 -1.00 -15.50
N LEU A 21 12.36 -0.81 -16.30
CA LEU A 21 12.33 0.03 -17.49
C LEU A 21 11.38 -0.52 -18.56
N GLU A 22 11.22 -1.84 -18.66
CA GLU A 22 10.35 -2.47 -19.64
C GLU A 22 8.88 -2.16 -19.36
N ALA A 23 8.43 -2.36 -18.12
CA ALA A 23 7.06 -2.03 -17.72
C ALA A 23 6.77 -0.53 -17.85
N LYS A 24 7.75 0.31 -17.51
CA LYS A 24 7.65 1.77 -17.67
C LYS A 24 7.47 2.17 -19.14
N ASN A 25 8.33 1.67 -20.03
CA ASN A 25 8.26 1.98 -21.46
C ASN A 25 6.94 1.47 -22.08
N TYR A 26 6.50 0.28 -21.68
CA TYR A 26 5.21 -0.25 -22.11
C TYR A 26 4.05 0.64 -21.68
N ALA A 27 4.03 1.11 -20.43
CA ALA A 27 3.01 2.03 -19.93
C ALA A 27 2.99 3.37 -20.70
N ILE A 28 4.17 3.93 -21.01
CA ILE A 28 4.29 5.14 -21.85
C ILE A 28 3.73 4.89 -23.25
N ASP A 29 4.03 3.73 -23.86
CA ASP A 29 3.52 3.36 -25.17
C ASP A 29 2.00 3.17 -25.18
N VAL A 30 1.41 2.59 -24.13
CA VAL A 30 -0.05 2.50 -23.97
C VAL A 30 -0.68 3.90 -24.00
N ILE A 31 -0.13 4.85 -23.23
CA ILE A 31 -0.63 6.23 -23.19
C ILE A 31 -0.49 6.90 -24.57
N LYS A 32 0.67 6.76 -25.24
CA LYS A 32 0.95 7.37 -26.55
C LYS A 32 0.09 6.80 -27.69
N LYS A 33 -0.36 5.54 -27.58
CA LYS A 33 -1.25 4.89 -28.55
C LYS A 33 -2.67 5.46 -28.48
N ALA A 34 -3.11 5.90 -27.31
CA ALA A 34 -4.43 6.48 -27.05
C ALA A 34 -5.62 5.58 -27.47
N SER A 35 -5.39 4.27 -27.65
CA SER A 35 -6.41 3.26 -27.91
C SER A 35 -7.02 2.68 -26.64
N ASP A 36 -6.26 2.75 -25.53
CA ASP A 36 -6.55 2.06 -24.28
C ASP A 36 -6.37 3.00 -23.08
N VAL A 37 -7.04 2.69 -21.98
CA VAL A 37 -6.89 3.40 -20.70
C VAL A 37 -5.90 2.63 -19.82
N LEU A 38 -4.88 3.33 -19.34
CA LEU A 38 -3.96 2.78 -18.34
C LEU A 38 -4.54 2.98 -16.93
N VAL A 39 -4.85 1.88 -16.23
CA VAL A 39 -5.30 1.91 -14.84
C VAL A 39 -4.11 1.70 -13.92
N ILE A 40 -3.90 2.62 -12.98
CA ILE A 40 -2.79 2.58 -12.02
C ILE A 40 -3.35 2.71 -10.61
N PHE A 41 -2.80 1.94 -9.66
CA PHE A 41 -3.01 2.10 -8.22
C PHE A 41 -1.76 2.74 -7.60
N PRO A 42 -1.69 4.07 -7.53
CA PRO A 42 -0.44 4.78 -7.20
C PRO A 42 -0.04 4.72 -5.73
N GLU A 43 -0.85 4.11 -4.84
CA GLU A 43 -0.47 3.88 -3.43
C GLU A 43 0.68 2.88 -3.27
N GLY A 44 0.89 1.99 -4.25
CA GLY A 44 2.00 1.04 -4.24
C GLY A 44 1.80 -0.18 -3.34
N GLU A 45 0.90 -0.12 -2.36
CA GLU A 45 0.59 -1.24 -1.45
C GLU A 45 -0.90 -1.40 -1.13
N ILE A 46 -1.25 -2.54 -0.52
CA ILE A 46 -2.60 -2.80 0.01
C ILE A 46 -2.58 -2.56 1.52
N PHE A 47 -2.99 -1.37 1.93
CA PHE A 47 -2.90 -0.90 3.32
C PHE A 47 -4.06 -1.32 4.24
N TYR A 48 -5.18 -1.80 3.70
CA TYR A 48 -6.41 -2.04 4.49
C TYR A 48 -6.91 -0.77 5.20
N LEU A 49 -6.84 0.36 4.49
CA LEU A 49 -7.29 1.68 4.96
C LEU A 49 -8.38 2.21 4.01
N ASN A 50 -9.52 1.53 3.99
CA ASN A 50 -10.67 1.78 3.10
C ASN A 50 -11.29 3.21 3.19
N GLU A 51 -10.80 4.06 4.09
CA GLU A 51 -11.28 5.44 4.25
C GLU A 51 -10.14 6.49 4.24
N VAL A 52 -8.89 6.05 4.09
CA VAL A 52 -7.72 6.94 4.13
C VAL A 52 -6.78 6.57 2.99
N VAL A 53 -6.73 7.46 1.99
CA VAL A 53 -5.85 7.39 0.83
C VAL A 53 -4.42 7.66 1.28
N GLN A 54 -3.53 6.68 1.10
CA GLN A 54 -2.12 6.86 1.43
C GLN A 54 -1.42 7.83 0.47
N ASN A 55 -0.19 8.21 0.83
CA ASN A 55 0.64 9.00 -0.07
C ASN A 55 0.82 8.26 -1.40
N LEU A 56 0.62 8.98 -2.50
CA LEU A 56 0.73 8.42 -3.83
C LEU A 56 2.17 8.52 -4.34
N HIS A 57 2.60 7.50 -5.06
CA HIS A 57 3.84 7.52 -5.83
C HIS A 57 3.67 8.43 -7.05
N THR A 58 4.74 9.14 -7.41
CA THR A 58 4.71 10.08 -8.54
C THR A 58 4.70 9.41 -9.92
N GLY A 59 4.80 8.07 -9.98
CA GLY A 59 4.93 7.31 -11.22
C GLY A 59 3.78 7.53 -12.21
N ALA A 60 2.53 7.66 -11.75
CA ALA A 60 1.38 7.92 -12.62
C ALA A 60 1.52 9.27 -13.37
N VAL A 61 1.98 10.31 -12.67
CA VAL A 61 2.24 11.62 -13.27
C VAL A 61 3.43 11.55 -14.22
N GLU A 62 4.52 10.89 -13.81
CA GLU A 62 5.73 10.75 -14.62
C GLU A 62 5.47 10.06 -15.96
N LEU A 63 4.74 8.94 -15.95
CA LEU A 63 4.40 8.18 -17.15
C LEU A 63 3.60 9.03 -18.14
N CYS A 64 2.61 9.79 -17.65
CA CYS A 64 1.80 10.65 -18.50
C CYS A 64 2.61 11.82 -19.07
N MET A 65 3.44 12.47 -18.26
CA MET A 65 4.28 13.59 -18.72
C MET A 65 5.30 13.14 -19.77
N GLN A 66 5.95 11.99 -19.56
CA GLN A 66 6.87 11.42 -20.54
C GLN A 66 6.15 11.07 -21.85
N ALA A 67 4.97 10.47 -21.78
CA ALA A 67 4.16 10.19 -22.96
C ALA A 67 3.81 11.47 -23.74
N ILE A 68 3.41 12.55 -23.05
CA ILE A 68 3.12 13.85 -23.66
C ILE A 68 4.37 14.43 -24.34
N VAL A 69 5.49 14.49 -23.62
CA VAL A 69 6.76 15.04 -24.15
C VAL A 69 7.23 14.28 -25.38
N GLU A 70 7.17 12.95 -25.36
CA GLU A 70 7.60 12.10 -26.48
C GLU A 70 6.68 12.25 -27.68
N LYS A 71 5.36 12.16 -27.48
CA LYS A 71 4.38 12.18 -28.57
C LYS A 71 4.30 13.55 -29.25
N ARG A 72 4.51 14.63 -28.49
CA ARG A 72 4.55 16.02 -29.02
C ARG A 72 5.68 16.31 -29.99
N LYS A 73 6.69 15.43 -30.09
CA LYS A 73 7.71 15.50 -31.16
C LYS A 73 7.10 15.26 -32.55
N THR A 74 6.01 14.51 -32.62
CA THR A 74 5.32 14.14 -33.88
C THR A 74 3.90 14.68 -33.98
N ASP A 75 3.24 14.92 -32.85
CA ASP A 75 1.88 15.45 -32.77
C ASP A 75 1.83 16.58 -31.71
N PRO A 76 2.03 17.85 -32.11
CA PRO A 76 2.14 18.97 -31.18
C PRO A 76 0.92 19.18 -30.26
N HIS A 77 -0.25 18.65 -30.64
CA HIS A 77 -1.51 18.85 -29.91
C HIS A 77 -1.85 17.66 -29.00
N PHE A 78 -1.03 16.61 -29.00
CA PHE A 78 -1.26 15.45 -28.15
C PHE A 78 -1.32 15.83 -26.66
N THR A 79 -2.25 15.23 -25.93
CA THR A 79 -2.41 15.37 -24.47
C THR A 79 -2.78 14.03 -23.84
N ALA A 80 -2.56 13.91 -22.53
CA ALA A 80 -3.02 12.82 -21.70
C ALA A 80 -3.68 13.39 -20.43
N TYR A 81 -4.70 12.67 -19.96
CA TYR A 81 -5.47 13.08 -18.79
C TYR A 81 -5.25 12.10 -17.64
N LEU A 82 -5.11 12.62 -16.42
CA LEU A 82 -5.27 11.83 -15.21
C LEU A 82 -6.74 11.88 -14.80
N VAL A 83 -7.36 10.72 -14.57
CA VAL A 83 -8.75 10.63 -14.10
C VAL A 83 -8.74 10.09 -12.67
N PRO A 84 -8.88 10.94 -11.65
CA PRO A 84 -8.89 10.49 -10.25
C PRO A 84 -10.12 9.62 -9.99
N MET A 85 -9.92 8.45 -9.39
CA MET A 85 -10.97 7.49 -9.04
C MET A 85 -10.87 7.14 -7.57
N GLY A 86 -11.97 7.32 -6.83
CA GLY A 86 -12.12 6.84 -5.46
C GLY A 86 -12.94 5.55 -5.44
N ILE A 87 -12.51 4.57 -4.63
CA ILE A 87 -13.24 3.34 -4.36
C ILE A 87 -13.45 3.23 -2.85
N LYS A 88 -14.70 3.02 -2.42
CA LYS A 88 -15.06 2.81 -1.02
C LYS A 88 -15.92 1.56 -0.89
N TYR A 89 -15.52 0.66 -0.01
CA TYR A 89 -16.32 -0.51 0.37
C TYR A 89 -17.13 -0.20 1.64
N HIS A 90 -18.35 -0.71 1.74
CA HIS A 90 -19.21 -0.50 2.91
C HIS A 90 -19.97 -1.76 3.29
N TYR A 91 -20.08 -2.05 4.59
CA TYR A 91 -20.99 -3.08 5.10
C TYR A 91 -22.38 -2.47 5.35
N PRO A 92 -23.39 -2.76 4.50
CA PRO A 92 -24.73 -2.15 4.66
C PRO A 92 -25.52 -2.71 5.84
N LYS A 93 -25.08 -3.85 6.42
CA LYS A 93 -25.70 -4.48 7.60
C LYS A 93 -24.71 -4.48 8.77
N PRO A 94 -25.19 -4.40 10.03
CA PRO A 94 -24.34 -4.55 11.20
C PRO A 94 -23.56 -5.86 11.18
N ILE A 95 -22.28 -5.81 11.52
CA ILE A 95 -21.36 -6.96 11.55
C ILE A 95 -20.80 -7.26 12.95
N ASP A 96 -21.36 -6.67 14.01
CA ASP A 96 -20.89 -6.79 15.39
C ASP A 96 -20.71 -8.22 15.87
N SER A 97 -21.64 -9.12 15.51
CA SER A 97 -21.55 -10.54 15.85
C SER A 97 -20.35 -11.21 15.17
N ILE A 98 -20.10 -10.89 13.90
CA ILE A 98 -18.97 -11.42 13.13
C ILE A 98 -17.65 -10.87 13.69
N LEU A 99 -17.58 -9.57 13.97
CA LEU A 99 -16.43 -8.94 14.63
C LEU A 99 -16.13 -9.62 15.96
N LYS A 100 -17.15 -9.77 16.83
CA LYS A 100 -17.00 -10.43 18.14
C LYS A 100 -16.43 -11.84 18.00
N THR A 101 -17.00 -12.66 17.12
CA THR A 101 -16.56 -14.05 16.92
C THR A 101 -15.12 -14.13 16.40
N ARG A 102 -14.77 -13.32 15.38
CA ARG A 102 -13.43 -13.35 14.77
C ARG A 102 -12.36 -12.78 15.70
N ILE A 103 -12.64 -11.69 16.41
CA ILE A 103 -11.74 -11.13 17.44
C ILE A 103 -11.51 -12.16 18.56
N SER A 104 -12.56 -12.79 19.09
CA SER A 104 -12.43 -13.83 20.13
C SER A 104 -11.60 -15.03 19.66
N LYS A 105 -11.71 -15.41 18.38
CA LYS A 105 -10.87 -16.46 17.79
C LYS A 105 -9.40 -16.04 17.77
N MET A 106 -9.09 -14.81 17.38
CA MET A 106 -7.72 -14.29 17.39
C MET A 106 -7.16 -14.23 18.82
N GLU A 107 -7.93 -13.71 19.77
CA GLU A 107 -7.54 -13.66 21.18
C GLU A 107 -7.21 -15.05 21.71
N SER A 108 -8.04 -16.05 21.41
CA SER A 108 -7.81 -17.45 21.81
C SER A 108 -6.48 -17.99 21.25
N VAL A 109 -6.16 -17.71 19.98
CA VAL A 109 -4.91 -18.13 19.34
C VAL A 109 -3.70 -17.38 19.90
N LEU A 110 -3.90 -16.14 20.32
CA LEU A 110 -2.87 -15.29 20.91
C LEU A 110 -2.67 -15.52 22.42
N GLY A 111 -3.56 -16.27 23.07
CA GLY A 111 -3.56 -16.45 24.52
C GLY A 111 -4.03 -15.21 25.30
N ILE A 112 -4.74 -14.29 24.63
CA ILE A 112 -5.30 -13.07 25.22
C ILE A 112 -6.58 -13.43 25.97
N ALA A 113 -6.72 -12.96 27.21
CA ALA A 113 -7.91 -13.21 28.02
C ALA A 113 -9.12 -12.48 27.41
N HIS A 114 -10.25 -13.19 27.34
CA HIS A 114 -11.50 -12.58 26.88
C HIS A 114 -11.90 -11.49 27.88
N SER A 115 -12.29 -10.32 27.36
CA SER A 115 -12.71 -9.18 28.15
C SER A 115 -13.96 -8.51 27.59
N GLU A 116 -14.64 -7.76 28.43
CA GLU A 116 -15.80 -6.92 28.05
C GLU A 116 -15.36 -5.55 27.48
N LYS A 117 -14.09 -5.42 27.06
CA LYS A 117 -13.57 -4.23 26.39
C LYS A 117 -14.26 -4.01 25.04
N THR A 118 -14.22 -2.78 24.56
CA THR A 118 -14.74 -2.42 23.23
C THR A 118 -13.92 -3.07 22.12
N PHE A 119 -14.48 -3.18 20.90
CA PHE A 119 -13.73 -3.75 19.76
C PHE A 119 -12.40 -3.03 19.47
N PRO A 120 -12.32 -1.67 19.47
CA PRO A 120 -11.04 -0.99 19.28
C PRO A 120 -9.98 -1.38 20.32
N GLU A 121 -10.35 -1.44 21.60
CA GLU A 121 -9.41 -1.80 22.67
C GLU A 121 -8.90 -3.24 22.53
N ARG A 122 -9.79 -4.17 22.15
CA ARG A 122 -9.44 -5.57 21.90
C ARG A 122 -8.52 -5.72 20.68
N LEU A 123 -8.79 -5.00 19.59
CA LEU A 123 -7.93 -4.95 18.41
C LEU A 123 -6.56 -4.35 18.73
N LYS A 124 -6.50 -3.32 19.58
CA LYS A 124 -5.23 -2.73 20.04
C LYS A 124 -4.38 -3.74 20.81
N GLU A 125 -5.00 -4.52 21.70
CA GLU A 125 -4.32 -5.58 22.47
C GLU A 125 -3.81 -6.72 21.56
N ILE A 126 -4.61 -7.13 20.58
CA ILE A 126 -4.20 -8.06 19.52
C ILE A 126 -3.00 -7.50 18.74
N GLN A 127 -3.08 -6.26 18.26
CA GLN A 127 -2.03 -5.64 17.46
C GLN A 127 -0.72 -5.51 18.24
N LYS A 128 -0.80 -5.09 19.51
CA LYS A 128 0.36 -5.02 20.40
C LYS A 128 0.99 -6.40 20.60
N THR A 129 0.17 -7.44 20.78
CA THR A 129 0.66 -8.82 20.94
C THR A 129 1.33 -9.34 19.67
N LEU A 130 0.77 -9.03 18.50
CA LEU A 130 1.40 -9.35 17.21
C LEU A 130 2.72 -8.60 17.04
N LEU A 131 2.77 -7.30 17.37
CA LEU A 131 4.01 -6.51 17.32
C LEU A 131 5.11 -7.12 18.19
N THR A 132 4.78 -7.52 19.42
CA THR A 132 5.75 -8.16 20.33
C THR A 132 6.26 -9.50 19.79
N ARG A 133 5.41 -10.27 19.08
CA ARG A 133 5.86 -11.50 18.39
C ARG A 133 6.83 -11.19 17.25
N GLU A 134 6.52 -10.18 16.43
CA GLU A 134 7.41 -9.73 15.34
C GLU A 134 8.75 -9.25 15.90
N GLN A 135 8.74 -8.38 16.92
CA GLN A 135 9.94 -7.93 17.62
C GLN A 135 10.78 -9.10 18.13
N SER A 136 10.14 -10.09 18.76
CA SER A 136 10.83 -11.29 19.26
C SER A 136 11.45 -12.12 18.14
N ALA A 137 10.77 -12.25 16.99
CA ALA A 137 11.29 -12.97 15.83
C ALA A 137 12.54 -12.31 15.23
N HIS A 138 12.67 -10.98 15.37
CA HIS A 138 13.82 -10.21 14.91
C HIS A 138 14.85 -9.91 16.00
N GLU A 139 14.68 -10.46 17.20
CA GLU A 139 15.54 -10.20 18.37
C GLU A 139 15.59 -8.70 18.73
N ILE A 140 14.50 -7.98 18.47
CA ILE A 140 14.32 -6.57 18.77
C ILE A 140 13.58 -6.45 20.11
N SER A 141 14.06 -5.59 20.99
CA SER A 141 13.39 -5.28 22.26
C SER A 141 13.22 -3.77 22.36
N LEU A 142 12.09 -3.29 21.86
CA LEU A 142 11.68 -1.89 21.92
C LEU A 142 10.38 -1.79 22.70
N SER A 143 10.20 -0.67 23.41
CA SER A 143 8.95 -0.40 24.11
C SER A 143 8.75 1.10 24.13
N GLU A 144 7.74 1.56 23.41
CA GLU A 144 7.29 2.95 23.44
C GLU A 144 5.97 3.05 24.22
N THR A 145 5.59 4.28 24.58
CA THR A 145 4.29 4.52 25.24
C THR A 145 3.14 4.46 24.24
N ASP A 146 3.36 4.98 23.03
CA ASP A 146 2.41 4.95 21.93
C ASP A 146 2.66 3.76 21.00
N LEU A 147 1.60 3.02 20.67
CA LEU A 147 1.70 1.81 19.85
C LEU A 147 2.18 2.13 18.43
N TYR A 148 1.80 3.28 17.88
CA TYR A 148 2.22 3.65 16.53
C TYR A 148 3.69 4.05 16.48
N GLU A 149 4.17 4.81 17.47
CA GLU A 149 5.59 5.10 17.64
C GLU A 149 6.42 3.80 17.74
N GLU A 150 5.92 2.81 18.48
CA GLU A 150 6.58 1.51 18.60
C GLU A 150 6.62 0.73 17.29
N ILE A 151 5.55 0.76 16.51
CA ILE A 151 5.49 0.15 15.17
C ILE A 151 6.55 0.78 14.27
N VAL A 152 6.61 2.12 14.21
CA VAL A 152 7.58 2.86 13.38
C VAL A 152 9.03 2.59 13.83
N ALA A 153 9.27 2.52 15.13
CA ALA A 153 10.58 2.19 15.68
C ALA A 153 10.98 0.75 15.32
N THR A 154 10.03 -0.20 15.37
CA THR A 154 10.26 -1.60 14.98
C THR A 154 10.56 -1.72 13.49
N GLU A 155 9.79 -1.04 12.62
CA GLU A 155 10.06 -0.98 11.18
C GLU A 155 11.49 -0.50 10.89
N SER A 156 11.87 0.61 11.53
CA SER A 156 13.20 1.20 11.36
C SER A 156 14.30 0.25 11.84
N ALA A 157 14.11 -0.39 12.99
CA ALA A 157 15.08 -1.32 13.55
C ALA A 157 15.28 -2.57 12.67
N ILE A 158 14.20 -3.14 12.12
CA ILE A 158 14.31 -4.26 11.18
C ILE A 158 15.05 -3.81 9.91
N LEU A 159 14.65 -2.69 9.30
CA LEU A 159 15.31 -2.18 8.09
C LEU A 159 16.80 -1.94 8.32
N THR A 160 17.17 -1.23 9.39
CA THR A 160 18.58 -0.97 9.73
C THR A 160 19.37 -2.25 10.01
N LYS A 161 18.77 -3.28 10.61
CA LYS A 161 19.41 -4.58 10.82
C LYS A 161 19.77 -5.23 9.47
N ILE A 162 18.88 -5.17 8.48
CA ILE A 162 19.13 -5.75 7.15
C ILE A 162 20.09 -4.86 6.33
N GLU A 163 19.94 -3.53 6.35
CA GLU A 163 20.88 -2.61 5.70
C GLU A 163 22.31 -2.78 6.22
N ALA A 164 22.48 -3.03 7.52
CA ALA A 164 23.79 -3.28 8.11
C ALA A 164 24.44 -4.58 7.62
N LYS A 165 23.66 -5.57 7.16
CA LYS A 165 24.16 -6.80 6.53
C LYS A 165 24.56 -6.59 5.07
N HIS A 166 23.85 -5.72 4.35
CA HIS A 166 23.99 -5.48 2.91
C HIS A 166 24.50 -4.06 2.60
N GLN A 167 25.55 -3.61 3.28
CA GLN A 167 26.06 -2.22 3.21
C GLN A 167 26.60 -1.82 1.83
N GLU A 168 26.92 -2.80 1.00
CA GLU A 168 27.37 -2.63 -0.37
C GLU A 168 26.23 -2.26 -1.33
N LEU A 169 24.99 -2.55 -0.97
CA LEU A 169 23.82 -2.25 -1.77
C LEU A 169 23.40 -0.79 -1.59
N LYS A 170 23.11 -0.12 -2.70
CA LYS A 170 22.76 1.31 -2.69
C LYS A 170 21.25 1.48 -2.62
N VAL A 171 20.75 1.87 -1.45
CA VAL A 171 19.36 2.27 -1.26
C VAL A 171 19.25 3.79 -1.33
N THR A 172 18.23 4.30 -2.02
CA THR A 172 17.97 5.74 -2.10
C THR A 172 17.15 6.20 -0.90
N PRO A 173 17.44 7.35 -0.27
CA PRO A 173 16.63 7.87 0.82
C PRO A 173 15.18 8.11 0.37
N ALA A 174 14.24 7.35 0.95
CA ALA A 174 12.81 7.36 0.64
C ALA A 174 11.97 7.08 1.91
N ALA A 175 10.66 6.81 1.79
CA ALA A 175 9.91 6.27 2.92
C ALA A 175 10.42 4.86 3.26
N ILE A 176 10.30 4.43 4.53
CA ILE A 176 10.81 3.14 5.02
C ILE A 176 10.31 1.97 4.17
N ILE A 177 9.02 2.00 3.79
CA ILE A 177 8.41 0.99 2.91
C ILE A 177 9.09 0.91 1.54
N ASP A 178 9.43 2.06 0.95
CA ASP A 178 10.07 2.14 -0.37
C ASP A 178 11.51 1.64 -0.30
N GLN A 179 12.22 2.02 0.77
CA GLN A 179 13.57 1.54 1.05
C GLN A 179 13.60 0.02 1.22
N SER A 180 12.63 -0.53 1.94
CA SER A 180 12.48 -1.97 2.11
C SER A 180 12.27 -2.71 0.77
N TRP A 181 11.42 -2.16 -0.11
CA TRP A 181 11.21 -2.74 -1.43
C TRP A 181 12.42 -2.61 -2.35
N GLN A 182 13.10 -1.46 -2.32
CA GLN A 182 14.32 -1.25 -3.09
C GLN A 182 15.42 -2.23 -2.64
N LEU A 183 15.65 -2.34 -1.33
CA LEU A 183 16.63 -3.28 -0.79
C LEU A 183 16.25 -4.73 -1.12
N SER A 184 14.96 -5.07 -1.09
CA SER A 184 14.49 -6.40 -1.51
C SER A 184 14.80 -6.70 -2.97
N ALA A 185 14.68 -5.71 -3.86
CA ALA A 185 15.00 -5.86 -5.28
C ALA A 185 16.52 -6.02 -5.48
N GLU A 186 17.32 -5.16 -4.85
CA GLU A 186 18.79 -5.22 -4.92
C GLU A 186 19.33 -6.56 -4.40
N ILE A 187 18.78 -7.09 -3.30
CA ILE A 187 19.15 -8.43 -2.79
C ILE A 187 18.79 -9.54 -3.79
N ARG A 188 17.66 -9.43 -4.50
CA ARG A 188 17.27 -10.42 -5.53
C ARG A 188 18.19 -10.37 -6.75
N ASP A 189 18.55 -9.17 -7.20
CA ASP A 189 19.36 -8.95 -8.40
C ASP A 189 20.84 -9.29 -8.17
N ASN A 190 21.36 -9.02 -6.97
CA ASN A 190 22.73 -9.32 -6.58
C ASN A 190 22.86 -10.69 -5.88
N ARG A 191 21.92 -11.60 -6.12
CA ARG A 191 21.93 -12.93 -5.48
C ARG A 191 23.26 -13.62 -5.72
N PRO A 192 23.99 -13.99 -4.66
CA PRO A 192 25.21 -14.75 -4.79
C PRO A 192 24.93 -16.08 -5.50
N ASP A 193 25.79 -16.44 -6.46
CA ASP A 193 25.76 -17.78 -7.05
C ASP A 193 25.88 -18.84 -5.94
N SER A 194 25.32 -20.04 -6.17
CA SER A 194 25.27 -21.16 -5.21
C SER A 194 26.64 -21.62 -4.65
N THR A 195 27.75 -21.04 -5.12
CA THR A 195 29.14 -21.30 -4.73
C THR A 195 29.71 -20.31 -3.69
N SER A 196 28.98 -19.26 -3.33
CA SER A 196 29.46 -18.12 -2.53
C SER A 196 29.42 -18.31 -1.00
N GLY A 197 28.91 -19.43 -0.50
CA GLY A 197 28.90 -19.74 0.94
C GLY A 197 27.85 -18.98 1.78
N VAL A 198 27.16 -17.98 1.21
CA VAL A 198 25.95 -17.39 1.81
C VAL A 198 24.80 -18.37 1.62
N SER A 199 24.14 -18.73 2.73
CA SER A 199 23.01 -19.67 2.70
C SER A 199 21.82 -19.01 2.00
N GLN A 200 21.19 -19.74 1.07
CA GLN A 200 19.96 -19.29 0.41
C GLN A 200 18.83 -19.05 1.41
N GLU A 201 18.87 -19.75 2.55
CA GLU A 201 17.96 -19.56 3.67
C GLU A 201 18.15 -18.18 4.33
N GLU A 202 19.38 -17.70 4.52
CA GLU A 202 19.63 -16.36 5.09
C GLU A 202 19.08 -15.25 4.19
N ILE A 203 19.28 -15.36 2.87
CA ILE A 203 18.69 -14.41 1.90
C ILE A 203 17.16 -14.48 1.95
N ALA A 204 16.59 -15.68 2.07
CA ALA A 204 15.15 -15.83 2.17
C ALA A 204 14.59 -15.24 3.48
N GLU A 205 15.35 -15.30 4.57
CA GLU A 205 15.01 -14.66 5.85
C GLU A 205 15.07 -13.14 5.74
N ASP A 206 16.13 -12.58 5.15
CA ASP A 206 16.25 -11.13 4.96
C ASP A 206 15.12 -10.57 4.07
N LEU A 207 14.77 -11.27 2.98
CA LEU A 207 13.64 -10.90 2.12
C LEU A 207 12.28 -11.01 2.86
N ARG A 208 12.16 -11.95 3.81
CA ARG A 208 10.96 -12.06 4.65
C ARG A 208 10.87 -10.88 5.62
N ALA A 209 11.99 -10.52 6.25
CA ALA A 209 12.08 -9.38 7.17
C ALA A 209 11.72 -8.05 6.47
N LEU A 210 12.23 -7.83 5.25
CA LEU A 210 11.89 -6.63 4.47
C LEU A 210 10.40 -6.60 4.09
N LYS A 211 9.83 -7.74 3.72
CA LYS A 211 8.38 -7.83 3.49
C LYS A 211 7.57 -7.51 4.75
N GLU A 212 8.04 -7.92 5.93
CA GLU A 212 7.42 -7.59 7.21
C GLU A 212 7.49 -6.09 7.52
N VAL A 213 8.61 -5.40 7.20
CA VAL A 213 8.68 -3.93 7.26
C VAL A 213 7.56 -3.29 6.42
N ALA A 214 7.36 -3.77 5.19
CA ALA A 214 6.27 -3.26 4.35
C ALA A 214 4.88 -3.58 4.95
N HIS A 215 4.70 -4.73 5.61
CA HIS A 215 3.46 -5.05 6.30
C HIS A 215 3.21 -4.16 7.52
N LEU A 216 4.23 -3.89 8.34
CA LEU A 216 4.15 -3.03 9.53
C LEU A 216 3.83 -1.58 9.14
N SER A 217 4.36 -1.08 8.02
CA SER A 217 4.08 0.29 7.54
C SER A 217 2.60 0.61 7.31
N SER A 218 1.77 -0.44 7.17
CA SER A 218 0.31 -0.32 7.04
C SER A 218 -0.46 -0.41 8.36
N TRP A 219 0.21 -0.73 9.47
CA TRP A 219 -0.39 -0.78 10.79
C TRP A 219 -0.59 0.64 11.33
N ARG A 220 -1.86 1.08 11.37
CA ARG A 220 -2.26 2.39 11.88
C ARG A 220 -3.30 2.22 12.99
N PRO A 221 -2.89 2.08 14.27
CA PRO A 221 -3.83 1.92 15.39
C PRO A 221 -4.91 3.00 15.42
N GLN A 222 -4.52 4.26 15.15
CA GLN A 222 -5.42 5.42 15.16
C GLN A 222 -6.55 5.32 14.13
N TYR A 223 -6.41 4.48 13.10
CA TYR A 223 -7.44 4.28 12.08
C TYR A 223 -8.73 3.72 12.69
N TYR A 224 -8.61 2.77 13.63
CA TYR A 224 -9.76 2.10 14.24
C TYR A 224 -10.00 2.50 15.71
N GLU A 225 -9.00 3.02 16.42
CA GLU A 225 -9.09 3.37 17.86
C GLU A 225 -10.24 4.31 18.20
N ASN A 226 -10.46 5.35 17.40
CA ASN A 226 -11.45 6.38 17.66
C ASN A 226 -12.66 6.29 16.72
N SER A 227 -12.90 5.13 16.10
CA SER A 227 -13.91 5.01 15.05
C SER A 227 -15.13 4.21 15.48
N ALA A 228 -16.32 4.80 15.28
CA ALA A 228 -17.58 4.07 15.28
C ALA A 228 -17.84 3.35 13.93
N SER A 229 -16.92 3.43 12.97
CA SER A 229 -17.08 2.79 11.65
C SER A 229 -16.77 1.31 11.73
N GLN A 230 -17.80 0.49 11.55
CA GLN A 230 -17.65 -0.95 11.36
C GLN A 230 -16.74 -1.30 10.17
N ASP A 231 -16.67 -0.44 9.15
CA ASP A 231 -15.80 -0.66 8.00
C ASP A 231 -14.33 -0.58 8.43
N ARG A 232 -13.95 0.41 9.25
CA ARG A 232 -12.58 0.54 9.76
C ARG A 232 -12.20 -0.62 10.67
N LEU A 233 -13.10 -1.03 11.56
CA LEU A 233 -12.90 -2.19 12.44
C LEU A 233 -12.71 -3.48 11.63
N ALA A 234 -13.51 -3.67 10.58
CA ALA A 234 -13.41 -4.83 9.71
C ALA A 234 -12.07 -4.88 8.94
N GLU A 235 -11.61 -3.74 8.40
CA GLU A 235 -10.33 -3.68 7.69
C GLU A 235 -9.14 -3.94 8.63
N ALA A 236 -9.16 -3.35 9.84
CA ALA A 236 -8.16 -3.61 10.87
C ALA A 236 -8.13 -5.09 11.26
N LEU A 237 -9.30 -5.70 11.50
CA LEU A 237 -9.41 -7.12 11.79
C LEU A 237 -8.86 -7.99 10.65
N MET A 238 -9.29 -7.76 9.40
CA MET A 238 -8.82 -8.53 8.24
C MET A 238 -7.31 -8.43 8.08
N LYS A 239 -6.75 -7.24 8.31
CA LYS A 239 -5.30 -7.03 8.27
C LYS A 239 -4.60 -7.86 9.34
N MET A 240 -5.06 -7.83 10.59
CA MET A 240 -4.43 -8.62 11.66
C MET A 240 -4.62 -10.13 11.46
N GLU A 241 -5.74 -10.58 10.89
CA GLU A 241 -5.94 -11.98 10.52
C GLU A 241 -5.04 -12.44 9.38
N ARG A 242 -4.77 -11.56 8.41
CA ARG A 242 -3.79 -11.82 7.35
C ARG A 242 -2.42 -12.13 7.95
N GLU A 243 -1.98 -11.36 8.94
CA GLU A 243 -0.68 -11.59 9.58
C GLU A 243 -0.71 -12.81 10.51
N LEU A 244 -1.71 -12.92 11.38
CA LEU A 244 -1.81 -14.01 12.36
C LEU A 244 -1.95 -15.40 11.70
N TYR A 245 -2.68 -15.49 10.59
CA TYR A 245 -3.00 -16.76 9.93
C TYR A 245 -2.24 -16.97 8.61
N ASP A 246 -1.30 -16.10 8.25
CA ASP A 246 -0.57 -16.09 6.97
C ASP A 246 -1.52 -16.18 5.74
N ILE A 247 -2.62 -15.43 5.79
CA ILE A 247 -3.63 -15.41 4.72
C ILE A 247 -3.28 -14.30 3.73
N LYS A 248 -2.89 -14.67 2.51
CA LYS A 248 -2.56 -13.68 1.45
C LYS A 248 -3.67 -12.67 1.15
N ARG A 249 -4.92 -13.13 1.13
CA ARG A 249 -6.12 -12.33 0.84
C ARG A 249 -7.28 -12.77 1.73
N PRO A 250 -7.45 -12.18 2.92
CA PRO A 250 -8.59 -12.47 3.78
C PRO A 250 -9.90 -12.18 3.05
N GLU A 251 -10.89 -13.04 3.25
CA GLU A 251 -12.24 -12.82 2.73
C GLU A 251 -12.93 -11.69 3.49
N ALA A 252 -13.77 -10.93 2.77
CA ALA A 252 -14.64 -9.94 3.38
C ALA A 252 -15.52 -10.60 4.46
N LEU A 253 -15.76 -9.90 5.57
CA LEU A 253 -16.50 -10.43 6.72
C LEU A 253 -17.94 -10.79 6.37
N ALA A 254 -18.51 -10.06 5.41
CA ALA A 254 -19.88 -10.16 4.93
C ALA A 254 -19.99 -9.52 3.54
N ARG A 255 -21.20 -9.52 2.97
CA ARG A 255 -21.49 -8.79 1.74
C ARG A 255 -21.20 -7.30 1.91
N ARG A 256 -20.45 -6.72 0.98
CA ARG A 256 -20.14 -5.29 0.90
C ARG A 256 -20.80 -4.66 -0.32
N ASP A 257 -21.22 -3.43 -0.17
CA ASP A 257 -21.50 -2.54 -1.30
C ASP A 257 -20.19 -1.85 -1.70
N VAL A 258 -20.04 -1.56 -2.99
CA VAL A 258 -18.88 -0.84 -3.54
C VAL A 258 -19.36 0.46 -4.15
N TYR A 259 -18.78 1.55 -3.70
CA TYR A 259 -19.00 2.89 -4.22
C TYR A 259 -17.77 3.28 -5.03
N VAL A 260 -18.00 3.68 -6.29
CA VAL A 260 -16.95 4.15 -7.20
C VAL A 260 -17.35 5.52 -7.70
N LYS A 261 -16.46 6.50 -7.52
CA LYS A 261 -16.66 7.88 -7.98
C LYS A 261 -15.42 8.34 -8.73
N PHE A 262 -15.64 9.19 -9.72
CA PHE A 262 -14.58 9.80 -10.51
C PHE A 262 -14.60 11.32 -10.30
N ALA A 263 -13.41 11.93 -10.21
CA ALA A 263 -13.28 13.38 -10.28
C ALA A 263 -13.18 13.84 -11.73
N LYS A 264 -13.08 15.15 -11.93
CA LYS A 264 -12.86 15.72 -13.26
C LYS A 264 -11.48 15.30 -13.78
N PRO A 265 -11.34 14.94 -15.07
CA PRO A 265 -10.05 14.69 -15.67
C PRO A 265 -9.12 15.90 -15.55
N ILE A 266 -7.86 15.65 -15.19
CA ILE A 266 -6.80 16.64 -15.07
C ILE A 266 -6.00 16.65 -16.37
N ASP A 267 -6.01 17.77 -17.09
CA ASP A 267 -5.20 17.96 -18.30
C ASP A 267 -3.76 18.35 -17.92
N LEU A 268 -2.82 17.44 -18.14
CA LEU A 268 -1.42 17.65 -17.82
C LEU A 268 -0.69 18.59 -18.81
N SER A 269 -1.31 18.91 -19.94
CA SER A 269 -0.74 19.89 -20.88
C SER A 269 -0.58 21.27 -20.27
N SER A 270 -1.43 21.62 -19.30
CA SER A 270 -1.43 22.91 -18.62
C SER A 270 -0.17 23.16 -17.77
N VAL A 271 0.49 22.09 -17.32
CA VAL A 271 1.68 22.14 -16.47
C VAL A 271 2.96 21.71 -17.20
N LEU A 272 2.90 21.52 -18.53
CA LEU A 272 4.00 20.99 -19.32
C LEU A 272 5.24 21.89 -19.32
N ASP A 273 5.06 23.20 -19.42
CA ASP A 273 6.20 24.12 -19.46
C ASP A 273 6.91 24.18 -18.11
N GLN A 274 6.15 24.23 -17.01
CA GLN A 274 6.70 24.12 -15.65
C GLN A 274 7.42 22.78 -15.44
N TYR A 275 6.91 21.69 -16.00
CA TYR A 275 7.52 20.37 -15.88
C TYR A 275 8.86 20.29 -16.62
N LYS A 276 9.04 20.98 -17.74
CA LYS A 276 10.33 21.02 -18.44
C LYS A 276 11.41 21.76 -17.63
N GLU A 277 11.00 22.75 -16.85
CA GLU A 277 11.89 23.53 -15.98
C GLU A 277 12.23 22.78 -14.69
N ASP A 278 11.21 22.27 -13.99
CA ASP A 278 11.38 21.50 -12.75
C ASP A 278 10.45 20.27 -12.71
N PRO A 279 10.88 19.14 -13.30
CA PRO A 279 10.09 17.91 -13.31
C PRO A 279 9.76 17.40 -11.90
N ARG A 280 10.67 17.57 -10.94
CA ARG A 280 10.54 16.99 -9.60
C ARG A 280 9.43 17.69 -8.82
N THR A 281 9.43 19.02 -8.82
CA THR A 281 8.42 19.81 -8.08
C THR A 281 7.04 19.64 -8.70
N VAL A 282 6.93 19.66 -10.04
CA VAL A 282 5.63 19.47 -10.71
C VAL A 282 5.06 18.09 -10.44
N ARG A 283 5.87 17.03 -10.54
CA ARG A 283 5.42 15.66 -10.18
C ARG A 283 4.86 15.60 -8.77
N HIS A 284 5.59 16.14 -7.79
CA HIS A 284 5.17 16.09 -6.39
C HIS A 284 3.88 16.87 -6.15
N SER A 285 3.78 18.08 -6.70
CA SER A 285 2.60 18.95 -6.58
C SER A 285 1.35 18.30 -7.18
N VAL A 286 1.42 17.82 -8.43
CA VAL A 286 0.30 17.16 -9.10
C VAL A 286 -0.10 15.87 -8.39
N THR A 287 0.87 15.10 -7.88
CA THR A 287 0.61 13.86 -7.14
C THR A 287 -0.12 14.14 -5.82
N LYS A 288 0.27 15.20 -5.11
CA LYS A 288 -0.39 15.62 -3.87
C LYS A 288 -1.81 16.13 -4.12
N ASP A 289 -2.02 16.88 -5.20
CA ASP A 289 -3.36 17.30 -5.61
C ASP A 289 -4.23 16.10 -5.97
N LEU A 290 -3.69 15.14 -6.73
CA LEU A 290 -4.37 13.89 -7.06
C LEU A 290 -4.81 13.11 -5.81
N GLN A 291 -3.91 12.97 -4.82
CA GLN A 291 -4.23 12.33 -3.54
C GLN A 291 -5.39 13.04 -2.84
N SER A 292 -5.32 14.38 -2.73
CA SER A 292 -6.36 15.20 -2.09
C SER A 292 -7.72 15.05 -2.78
N GLN A 293 -7.74 15.03 -4.11
CA GLN A 293 -8.97 14.83 -4.88
C GLN A 293 -9.56 13.43 -4.63
N ILE A 294 -8.74 12.37 -4.62
CA ILE A 294 -9.22 11.01 -4.34
C ILE A 294 -9.72 10.90 -2.89
N GLN A 295 -9.02 11.47 -1.91
CA GLN A 295 -9.48 11.50 -0.52
C GLN A 295 -10.83 12.21 -0.40
N THR A 296 -11.00 13.34 -1.07
CA THR A 296 -12.29 14.07 -1.09
C THR A 296 -13.43 13.22 -1.67
N LEU A 297 -13.16 12.39 -2.69
CA LEU A 297 -14.16 11.45 -3.21
C LEU A 297 -14.52 10.39 -2.17
N VAL A 298 -13.52 9.85 -1.46
CA VAL A 298 -13.72 8.85 -0.40
C VAL A 298 -14.51 9.42 0.76
N ASP A 299 -14.19 10.63 1.24
CA ASP A 299 -14.88 11.31 2.33
C ASP A 299 -16.36 11.51 2.01
N ARG A 300 -16.69 11.97 0.79
CA ARG A 300 -18.08 12.09 0.34
C ARG A 300 -18.80 10.74 0.32
N MET A 301 -18.14 9.67 -0.08
CA MET A 301 -18.74 8.33 -0.06
C MET A 301 -18.95 7.83 1.38
N VAL A 302 -18.06 8.18 2.33
CA VAL A 302 -18.24 7.90 3.75
C VAL A 302 -19.48 8.61 4.29
N GLU A 303 -19.62 9.92 4.00
CA GLU A 303 -20.79 10.72 4.37
C GLU A 303 -22.09 10.13 3.78
N GLU A 304 -22.10 9.80 2.48
CA GLU A 304 -23.23 9.16 1.80
C GLU A 304 -23.64 7.83 2.48
N CYS A 305 -22.69 7.05 2.97
CA CYS A 305 -22.97 5.79 3.67
C CYS A 305 -23.53 6.02 5.08
N ASN A 306 -23.06 7.04 5.79
CA ASN A 306 -23.54 7.37 7.13
C ASN A 306 -24.97 7.93 7.11
N HIS A 307 -25.31 8.78 6.13
CA HIS A 307 -26.66 9.33 6.00
C HIS A 307 -27.74 8.30 5.62
N LYS A 308 -27.37 7.15 5.03
CA LYS A 308 -28.32 6.06 4.78
C LYS A 308 -28.73 5.27 6.03
N LYS A 309 -28.09 5.54 7.19
CA LYS A 309 -28.43 4.90 8.47
C LYS A 309 -29.51 5.64 9.27
N GLU A 310 -29.82 6.89 8.90
CA GLU A 310 -30.93 7.70 9.46
C GLU A 310 -32.22 7.50 8.66
#